data_AF-A0A3S0KZ28-F1
#
_entry.id   AF-A0A3S0KZ28-F1
#
_cell.length_a   1.000
_cell.length_b   1.000
_cell.length_c   1.000
_cell.angle_alpha   90.00
_cell.angle_beta   90.00
_cell.angle_gamma   90.00
#
_symmetry.space_group_name_H-M   'P 1'
#
loop_
_entity.id
_entity.type
_entity.pdbx_description
1 polymer ?
#
loop_
_entity_poly.entity_id
_entity_poly.type
_entity_poly.pdbx_seq_one_letter_code
_entity_poly.pdbx_strand_id
1 'polypeptide(L)'
;MNIASLVLRIHHHARAAAEAALLAFPGVECHGMSDDGKLIVTVEDADGAAMSDTLIAIHRVPQVLAATLAYEHRDDPQLSNQQSETNSPCEEAQS
;
A
#
# COMPACT_ATOMS: atom_id res chain seq x y z
N MET A 1 3.56 -13.08 8.23
CA MET A 1 2.46 -12.15 7.90
C MET A 1 3.00 -11.08 6.98
N ASN A 2 2.39 -10.89 5.83
CA ASN A 2 2.71 -9.76 4.94
C ASN A 2 1.56 -8.76 4.96
N ILE A 3 1.90 -7.48 5.03
CA ILE A 3 0.93 -6.39 5.01
C ILE A 3 1.50 -5.22 4.21
N ALA A 4 0.66 -4.57 3.42
CA ALA A 4 1.00 -3.41 2.63
C ALA A 4 -0.08 -2.33 2.78
N SER A 5 0.34 -1.07 2.71
CA SER A 5 -0.57 0.07 2.59
C SER A 5 -0.36 0.75 1.25
N LEU A 6 -1.46 1.11 0.60
CA LEU A 6 -1.47 1.85 -0.65
C LEU A 6 -2.24 3.15 -0.51
N VAL A 7 -1.75 4.15 -1.24
CA VAL A 7 -2.52 5.35 -1.58
C VAL A 7 -2.97 5.19 -3.02
N LEU A 8 -4.28 5.03 -3.23
CA LEU A 8 -4.88 4.95 -4.56
C LEU A 8 -5.39 6.31 -5.00
N ARG A 9 -5.08 6.67 -6.23
CA ARG A 9 -5.64 7.84 -6.91
C ARG A 9 -6.89 7.39 -7.66
N ILE A 10 -8.05 7.89 -7.26
CA ILE A 10 -9.35 7.54 -7.82
C ILE A 10 -10.11 8.84 -8.12
N HIS A 11 -10.91 8.86 -9.19
CA HIS A 11 -11.86 9.96 -9.39
C HIS A 11 -12.96 9.91 -8.30
N HIS A 12 -13.23 11.02 -7.62
CA HIS A 12 -14.18 11.05 -6.49
C HIS A 12 -15.58 10.51 -6.84
N HIS A 13 -16.06 10.73 -8.07
CA HIS A 13 -17.33 10.17 -8.56
C HIS A 13 -17.34 8.65 -8.70
N ALA A 14 -16.16 8.01 -8.78
CA ALA A 14 -16.00 6.57 -8.94
C ALA A 14 -15.77 5.83 -7.61
N ARG A 15 -15.78 6.53 -6.46
CA ARG A 15 -15.45 5.95 -5.14
C ARG A 15 -16.22 4.66 -4.86
N ALA A 16 -17.54 4.69 -4.94
CA ALA A 16 -18.38 3.55 -4.59
C ALA A 16 -18.08 2.32 -5.48
N ALA A 17 -17.86 2.53 -6.78
CA ALA A 17 -17.51 1.47 -7.71
C ALA A 17 -16.09 0.93 -7.45
N ALA A 18 -15.16 1.82 -7.09
CA ALA A 18 -13.79 1.42 -6.74
C ALA A 18 -13.76 0.61 -5.45
N GLU A 19 -14.40 1.08 -4.37
CA GLU A 19 -14.49 0.35 -3.10
C GLU A 19 -15.15 -1.02 -3.30
N ALA A 20 -16.23 -1.11 -4.08
CA ALA A 20 -16.86 -2.40 -4.38
C ALA A 20 -15.92 -3.37 -5.12
N ALA A 21 -15.13 -2.87 -6.08
CA ALA A 21 -14.16 -3.70 -6.80
C ALA A 21 -12.97 -4.10 -5.91
N LEU A 22 -12.49 -3.19 -5.06
CA LEU A 22 -11.35 -3.43 -4.17
C LEU A 22 -11.70 -4.41 -3.05
N LEU A 23 -12.86 -4.26 -2.41
CA LEU A 23 -13.34 -5.14 -1.34
C LEU A 23 -13.71 -6.55 -1.83
N ALA A 24 -13.73 -6.78 -3.15
CA ALA A 24 -13.88 -8.12 -3.72
C ALA A 24 -12.58 -8.93 -3.66
N PHE A 25 -11.42 -8.29 -3.46
CA PHE A 25 -10.17 -8.98 -3.24
C PHE A 25 -10.05 -9.41 -1.76
N PRO A 26 -9.77 -10.69 -1.48
CA PRO A 26 -9.49 -11.14 -0.12
C PRO A 26 -8.31 -10.38 0.50
N GLY A 27 -8.43 -10.04 1.79
CA GLY A 27 -7.39 -9.32 2.53
C GLY A 27 -7.29 -7.83 2.23
N VAL A 28 -8.21 -7.25 1.45
CA VAL A 28 -8.23 -5.81 1.13
C VAL A 28 -9.23 -5.06 2.01
N GLU A 29 -8.76 -3.98 2.63
CA GLU A 29 -9.59 -3.06 3.39
C GLU A 29 -9.46 -1.63 2.85
N CYS A 30 -10.59 -0.96 2.67
CA CYS A 30 -10.65 0.45 2.26
C CYS A 30 -10.92 1.34 3.49
N HIS A 31 -10.18 2.44 3.62
CA HIS A 31 -10.29 3.36 4.76
C HIS A 31 -10.96 4.67 4.33
N GLY A 32 -10.27 5.81 4.52
CA GLY A 32 -10.74 7.13 4.12
C GLY A 32 -10.34 7.50 2.70
N MET A 33 -11.21 8.26 2.03
CA MET A 33 -10.87 8.99 0.80
C MET A 33 -10.91 10.49 1.06
N SER A 34 -9.85 11.19 0.69
CA SER A 34 -9.81 12.66 0.70
C SER A 34 -10.62 13.27 -0.45
N ASP A 35 -10.97 14.55 -0.32
CA ASP A 35 -11.70 15.31 -1.35
C ASP A 35 -10.93 15.39 -2.68
N ASP A 36 -9.59 15.36 -2.62
CA ASP A 36 -8.75 15.34 -3.80
C ASP A 36 -8.65 13.96 -4.47
N GLY A 37 -9.31 12.92 -3.94
CA GLY A 37 -9.39 11.58 -4.55
C GLY A 37 -8.20 10.67 -4.24
N LYS A 38 -7.68 10.73 -3.01
CA LYS A 38 -6.72 9.75 -2.49
C LYS A 38 -7.44 8.81 -1.53
N LEU A 39 -7.53 7.53 -1.89
CA LEU A 39 -8.09 6.48 -1.05
C LEU A 39 -6.96 5.71 -0.38
N ILE A 40 -7.06 5.52 0.93
CA ILE A 40 -6.13 4.67 1.69
C ILE A 40 -6.66 3.23 1.70
N VAL A 41 -5.78 2.29 1.37
CA VAL A 41 -6.08 0.86 1.32
C VAL A 41 -5.03 0.07 2.09
N THR A 42 -5.44 -0.93 2.85
CA THR A 42 -4.57 -1.95 3.43
C THR A 42 -4.78 -3.27 2.72
N VAL A 43 -3.70 -4.00 2.48
CA VAL A 43 -3.70 -5.34 1.90
C VAL A 43 -2.91 -6.26 2.81
N GLU A 44 -3.53 -7.35 3.24
CA GLU A 44 -2.88 -8.43 4.00
C GLU A 44 -2.89 -9.73 3.18
N ASP A 45 -2.03 -10.68 3.53
CA ASP A 45 -2.12 -12.03 2.99
C ASP A 45 -3.47 -12.66 3.35
N ALA A 46 -4.08 -13.32 2.38
CA ALA A 46 -5.31 -14.07 2.55
C ALA A 46 -5.15 -15.50 2.03
N ASP A 47 -5.91 -16.44 2.60
CA ASP A 47 -5.87 -17.84 2.17
C ASP A 47 -6.14 -17.97 0.66
N GLY A 48 -5.16 -18.47 -0.08
CA GLY A 48 -5.25 -18.68 -1.53
C GLY A 48 -4.95 -17.45 -2.40
N ALA A 49 -4.55 -16.32 -1.82
CA ALA A 49 -4.13 -15.13 -2.58
C ALA A 49 -2.88 -14.49 -1.95
N ALA A 50 -1.77 -14.52 -2.68
CA ALA A 50 -0.55 -13.84 -2.24
C ALA A 50 -0.74 -12.32 -2.32
N MET A 51 -0.28 -11.56 -1.31
CA MET A 51 -0.36 -10.10 -1.29
C MET A 51 0.17 -9.48 -2.60
N SER A 52 1.26 -10.02 -3.16
CA SER A 52 1.85 -9.49 -4.41
C SER A 52 0.90 -9.58 -5.61
N ASP A 53 0.12 -10.66 -5.73
CA ASP A 53 -0.86 -10.82 -6.81
C ASP A 53 -2.03 -9.84 -6.63
N THR A 54 -2.48 -9.65 -5.39
CA THR A 54 -3.51 -8.66 -5.03
C THR A 54 -3.05 -7.23 -5.38
N LEU A 55 -1.81 -6.87 -5.09
CA LEU A 55 -1.24 -5.56 -5.45
C LEU A 55 -1.26 -5.33 -6.97
N ILE A 56 -0.92 -6.35 -7.77
CA ILE A 56 -0.99 -6.29 -9.23
C ILE A 56 -2.44 -6.17 -9.71
N ALA A 57 -3.37 -6.90 -9.09
CA ALA A 57 -4.80 -6.86 -9.42
C ALA A 57 -5.42 -5.48 -9.12
N ILE A 58 -5.06 -4.87 -7.99
CA ILE A 58 -5.49 -3.50 -7.61
C ILE A 58 -5.08 -2.48 -8.68
N HIS A 59 -3.86 -2.57 -9.23
CA HIS A 59 -3.41 -1.70 -10.30
C HIS A 59 -4.21 -1.84 -11.60
N ARG A 60 -4.93 -2.96 -11.79
CA ARG A 60 -5.76 -3.24 -12.97
C ARG A 60 -7.23 -2.89 -12.79
N VAL A 61 -7.63 -2.43 -11.60
CA VAL A 61 -9.00 -1.97 -11.34
C VAL A 61 -9.25 -0.72 -12.19
N PRO A 62 -10.29 -0.69 -13.05
CA PRO A 62 -10.51 0.42 -14.00
C PRO A 62 -10.65 1.80 -13.35
N GLN A 63 -11.12 1.86 -12.10
CA GLN A 63 -11.31 3.10 -11.36
C GLN A 63 -10.01 3.66 -10.76
N VAL A 64 -8.93 2.86 -10.71
CA VAL A 64 -7.64 3.24 -10.14
C VAL A 64 -6.81 3.94 -11.22
N LEU A 65 -6.51 5.22 -10.98
CA LEU A 65 -5.71 6.06 -11.87
C LEU A 65 -4.21 5.89 -11.60
N ALA A 66 -3.85 5.68 -10.34
CA ALA A 66 -2.52 5.34 -9.90
C ALA A 66 -2.61 4.65 -8.54
N ALA A 67 -1.64 3.80 -8.24
CA ALA A 67 -1.49 3.18 -6.93
C ALA A 67 -0.05 3.37 -6.46
N THR A 68 0.12 3.92 -5.26
CA THR A 68 1.42 4.16 -4.66
C THR A 68 1.53 3.31 -3.41
N LEU A 69 2.56 2.47 -3.33
CA LEU A 69 2.89 1.73 -2.12
C LEU A 69 3.43 2.72 -1.08
N ALA A 70 2.72 2.86 0.04
CA ALA A 70 3.10 3.75 1.14
C ALA A 70 3.86 3.02 2.24
N TYR A 71 3.56 1.73 2.42
CA TYR A 71 4.18 0.88 3.42
C TYR A 71 4.14 -0.58 2.96
N GLU A 72 5.16 -1.34 3.31
CA GLU A 72 5.19 -2.78 3.16
C GLU A 72 5.95 -3.39 4.34
N HIS A 73 5.39 -4.47 4.88
CA HIS A 73 6.04 -5.36 5.83
C HIS A 73 5.93 -6.79 5.34
N ARG A 74 7.03 -7.52 5.46
CA ARG A 74 7.08 -8.96 5.22
C ARG A 74 7.76 -9.61 6.39
N ASP A 75 7.11 -10.61 6.99
CA ASP A 75 7.78 -11.49 7.94
C ASP A 75 8.73 -12.42 7.18
N ASP A 76 9.91 -11.89 6.85
CA ASP A 76 11.06 -12.69 6.46
C ASP A 76 12.02 -12.77 7.67
N PRO A 77 12.36 -13.97 8.17
CA PRO A 77 13.32 -14.11 9.25
C PRO A 77 14.72 -13.55 8.91
N GLN A 78 15.01 -13.19 7.66
CA GLN A 78 16.28 -12.59 7.23
C GLN A 78 16.25 -11.06 7.09
N LEU A 79 15.09 -10.40 7.15
CA LEU A 79 14.96 -8.94 6.97
C LEU A 79 14.90 -8.14 8.28
N SER A 80 15.01 -8.81 9.44
CA SER A 80 14.88 -8.20 10.77
C SER A 80 15.96 -7.15 11.15
N ASN A 81 16.90 -6.80 10.26
CA ASN A 81 18.08 -5.98 10.59
C ASN A 81 18.27 -4.70 9.76
N GLN A 82 17.28 -4.23 9.01
CA GLN A 82 17.34 -2.90 8.37
C GLN A 82 16.35 -1.93 9.03
N GLN A 83 16.57 -1.65 10.32
CA GLN A 83 16.13 -0.37 10.87
C GLN A 83 16.92 0.72 10.15
N SER A 84 16.22 1.71 9.63
CA SER A 84 16.76 2.87 8.92
C SER A 84 17.79 3.61 9.79
N GLU A 85 19.07 3.22 9.70
CA GLU A 85 20.17 4.12 10.04
C GLU A 85 20.25 5.17 8.92
N THR A 86 19.48 6.25 9.06
CA THR A 86 19.80 7.49 8.38
C THR A 86 21.08 8.06 9.01
N ASN A 87 22.25 7.50 8.67
CA ASN A 87 23.52 8.14 8.98
C ASN A 87 23.61 9.41 8.13
N SER A 88 23.19 10.53 8.73
CA SER A 88 23.38 11.88 8.19
C SER A 88 24.87 12.22 8.21
N PRO A 89 25.54 12.36 7.06
CA PRO A 89 26.98 12.61 7.02
C PRO A 89 27.24 14.12 7.13
N CYS A 90 27.07 14.70 8.32
CA CYS A 90 27.32 16.14 8.52
C CYS A 90 28.14 16.50 9.77
N GLU A 91 28.63 15.55 10.57
CA GLU A 91 29.26 15.88 11.88
C GLU A 91 30.76 15.50 11.97
N GLU A 92 31.55 15.71 10.91
CA GLU A 92 33.03 15.61 10.98
C GLU A 92 33.74 16.86 10.41
N ALA A 93 33.15 18.05 10.57
CA ALA A 93 33.79 19.29 10.15
C ALA A 93 33.78 20.37 11.24
N GLN A 94 34.30 20.03 12.43
CA GLN A 94 34.80 21.05 13.36
C GLN A 94 36.13 20.56 13.97
N SER A 95 37.22 21.03 13.36
CA SER A 95 38.56 21.10 13.95
C SER A 95 38.63 22.11 15.09
#